data_AF-A0A8R2BAD4-F1
#
_entry.id   AF-A0A8R2BAD4-F1
#
_cell.length_a   1.000
_cell.length_b   1.000
_cell.length_c   1.000
_cell.angle_alpha   90.00
_cell.angle_beta   90.00
_cell.angle_gamma   90.00
#
_symmetry.space_group_name_H-M   'P 1'
#
loop_
_entity.id
_entity.type
_entity.pdbx_description
1 polymer ?
#
loop_
_entity_poly.entity_id
_entity_poly.type
_entity_poly.pdbx_seq_one_letter_code
_entity_poly.pdbx_strand_id
1 'polypeptide(L)'
;MLSSSDEKLAKVKALGADEGINYRNQPDWDKQVLELTHGQGADLVLESVGAATFAKSINAAAYNGTIFVIGFVGGAELTVPVLPIMQKMLNIVGNNTGSTADLRSAVRAMETAGIVPEVDRVFGGCYAKTINLKAESEPEIYGAIRRNALLENVVVREDGSVDYADGSKTENTRVSYPLSHIENIVQPVSRAGHPSRIIFLAADGFGVLPPVSRLTPEQMQYHFLSGFTSKLAGTERGITAPTPTFSACYGAAFLMLHPTQYADVLQEKVAQSGAEVWLVNTGWNGAGERLSLKDTRQIVNAILEGETGAMREETLPIFGLAIPQEIAGVDVNTLDPRNGWASPAEWQEAAEKLAQLFINNFKQYSNNEAGARIAQAGPQL
;
A
#
# COMPACT_ATOMS: atom_id res chain seq x y z
N MET A 1 20.18 12.24 -5.50
CA MET A 1 19.94 13.63 -5.97
C MET A 1 21.10 14.03 -6.87
N LEU A 2 20.88 14.71 -8.01
CA LEU A 2 21.97 15.21 -8.88
C LEU A 2 22.44 16.60 -8.43
N SER A 3 23.75 16.86 -8.47
CA SER A 3 24.38 18.11 -7.98
C SER A 3 24.31 19.29 -8.97
N SER A 4 23.17 19.51 -9.62
CA SER A 4 23.04 20.52 -10.68
C SER A 4 22.75 21.96 -10.23
N SER A 5 22.68 22.20 -8.92
CA SER A 5 22.49 23.52 -8.33
C SER A 5 23.07 23.59 -6.92
N ASP A 6 23.49 24.79 -6.51
CA ASP A 6 24.08 25.00 -5.18
C ASP A 6 23.04 24.84 -4.06
N GLU A 7 21.76 25.11 -4.34
CA GLU A 7 20.66 24.82 -3.41
C GLU A 7 20.57 23.33 -3.07
N LYS A 8 20.71 22.45 -4.08
CA LYS A 8 20.71 21.00 -3.86
C LYS A 8 21.93 20.56 -3.07
N LEU A 9 23.09 21.16 -3.33
CA LEU A 9 24.31 20.88 -2.57
C LEU A 9 24.17 21.29 -1.11
N ALA A 10 23.59 22.46 -0.83
CA ALA A 10 23.32 22.90 0.54
C ALA A 10 22.42 21.92 1.29
N LYS A 11 21.37 21.40 0.63
CA LYS A 11 20.52 20.33 1.20
C LYS A 11 21.32 19.08 1.52
N VAL A 12 22.12 18.58 0.57
CA VAL A 12 22.91 17.35 0.77
C VAL A 12 23.98 17.52 1.86
N LYS A 13 24.60 18.70 1.98
CA LYS A 13 25.52 19.01 3.09
C LYS A 13 24.80 19.03 4.44
N ALA A 14 23.59 19.58 4.51
CA ALA A 14 22.76 19.53 5.72
C ALA A 14 22.38 18.10 6.14
N LEU A 15 22.37 17.15 5.19
CA LEU A 15 22.14 15.72 5.43
C LEU A 15 23.42 14.95 5.81
N GLY A 16 24.56 15.63 5.91
CA GLY A 16 25.81 15.04 6.39
C GLY A 16 26.86 14.76 5.32
N ALA A 17 26.69 15.22 4.08
CA ALA A 17 27.80 15.17 3.12
C ALA A 17 28.88 16.19 3.48
N ASP A 18 30.14 15.77 3.50
CA ASP A 18 31.28 16.66 3.73
C ASP A 18 31.43 17.68 2.59
N GLU A 19 31.38 17.18 1.35
CA GLU A 19 31.63 17.97 0.16
C GLU A 19 30.58 17.81 -0.95
N GLY A 20 30.48 18.83 -1.81
CA GLY A 20 29.53 18.88 -2.91
C GLY A 20 30.09 19.63 -4.10
N ILE A 21 29.98 19.04 -5.30
CA ILE A 21 30.50 19.62 -6.55
C ILE A 21 29.34 19.90 -7.49
N ASN A 22 29.15 21.17 -7.88
CA ASN A 22 28.14 21.55 -8.85
C ASN A 22 28.68 21.31 -10.26
N TYR A 23 28.25 20.22 -10.90
CA TYR A 23 28.81 19.81 -12.18
C TYR A 23 28.52 20.79 -13.34
N ARG A 24 27.56 21.71 -13.19
CA ARG A 24 27.30 22.76 -14.19
C ARG A 24 28.34 23.88 -14.13
N ASN A 25 28.78 24.21 -12.93
CA ASN A 25 29.80 25.24 -12.69
C ASN A 25 31.21 24.65 -12.83
N GLN A 26 31.38 23.40 -12.41
CA GLN A 26 32.61 22.63 -12.48
C GLN A 26 32.42 21.38 -13.35
N PRO A 27 32.44 21.50 -14.69
CA PRO A 27 32.28 20.35 -15.59
C PRO A 27 33.40 19.33 -15.43
N ASP A 28 34.58 19.76 -15.00
CA ASP A 28 35.73 18.92 -14.62
C ASP A 28 35.68 18.46 -13.15
N TRP A 29 34.52 17.96 -12.74
CA TRP A 29 34.29 17.51 -11.37
C TRP A 29 35.21 16.35 -10.95
N ASP A 30 35.72 15.54 -11.89
CA ASP A 30 36.66 14.45 -11.59
C ASP A 30 37.99 14.97 -11.02
N LYS A 31 38.48 16.10 -11.55
CA LYS A 31 39.66 16.78 -11.00
C LYS A 31 39.36 17.36 -9.62
N GLN A 32 38.15 17.88 -9.42
CA GLN A 32 37.75 18.42 -8.13
C GLN A 32 37.65 17.33 -7.05
N VAL A 33 37.16 16.13 -7.40
CA VAL A 33 37.17 14.97 -6.49
C VAL A 33 38.60 14.64 -6.08
N LEU A 34 39.54 14.60 -7.03
CA LEU A 34 40.96 14.36 -6.71
C LEU A 34 41.52 15.45 -5.81
N GLU A 35 41.23 16.72 -6.05
CA GLU A 35 41.68 17.81 -5.18
C GLU A 35 41.15 17.67 -3.74
N LEU A 36 39.85 17.42 -3.59
CA LEU A 36 39.18 17.22 -2.30
C LEU A 36 39.68 15.98 -1.56
N THR A 37 40.18 14.98 -2.28
CA THR A 37 40.75 13.74 -1.73
C THR A 37 42.28 13.74 -1.71
N HIS A 38 42.91 14.89 -1.87
CA HIS A 38 44.37 15.05 -1.87
C HIS A 38 45.10 14.11 -2.85
N GLY A 39 44.49 13.87 -4.01
CA GLY A 39 44.98 13.04 -5.10
C GLY A 39 44.68 11.56 -4.96
N GLN A 40 44.04 11.11 -3.87
CA GLN A 40 43.74 9.69 -3.68
C GLN A 40 42.61 9.20 -4.58
N GLY A 41 41.56 10.00 -4.75
CA GLY A 41 40.32 9.61 -5.42
C GLY A 41 39.29 8.98 -4.48
N ALA A 42 38.14 8.62 -5.03
CA ALA A 42 37.05 7.99 -4.30
C ALA A 42 37.19 6.45 -4.28
N ASP A 43 37.12 5.84 -3.10
CA ASP A 43 37.12 4.38 -2.96
C ASP A 43 35.87 3.73 -3.58
N LEU A 44 34.75 4.45 -3.54
CA LEU A 44 33.46 4.01 -4.04
C LEU A 44 32.83 5.11 -4.91
N VAL A 45 32.45 4.77 -6.13
CA VAL A 45 31.73 5.65 -7.04
C VAL A 45 30.39 5.03 -7.42
N LEU A 46 29.29 5.76 -7.23
CA LEU A 46 27.95 5.38 -7.65
C LEU A 46 27.61 6.07 -8.98
N GLU A 47 27.76 5.34 -10.08
CA GLU A 47 27.55 5.83 -11.44
C GLU A 47 26.10 5.58 -11.91
N SER A 48 25.34 6.65 -12.09
CA SER A 48 23.90 6.62 -12.43
C SER A 48 23.54 7.27 -13.76
N VAL A 49 24.46 7.98 -14.40
CA VAL A 49 24.20 8.73 -15.63
C VAL A 49 24.64 7.91 -16.85
N GLY A 50 25.77 7.21 -16.76
CA GLY A 50 26.28 6.33 -17.81
C GLY A 50 27.28 7.03 -18.73
N ALA A 51 27.10 6.90 -20.04
CA ALA A 51 28.12 7.25 -21.05
C ALA A 51 28.74 8.66 -20.89
N ALA A 52 27.93 9.66 -20.49
CA ALA A 52 28.38 11.04 -20.36
C ALA A 52 29.36 11.29 -19.20
N THR A 53 29.38 10.45 -18.17
CA THR A 53 30.13 10.67 -16.92
C THR A 53 31.11 9.56 -16.61
N PHE A 54 30.97 8.38 -17.22
CA PHE A 54 31.73 7.19 -16.84
C PHE A 54 33.25 7.38 -16.90
N ALA A 55 33.77 8.06 -17.92
CA ALA A 55 35.20 8.33 -18.03
C ALA A 55 35.72 9.20 -16.86
N LYS A 56 34.89 10.15 -16.41
CA LYS A 56 35.19 10.99 -15.25
C LYS A 56 35.11 10.19 -13.94
N SER A 57 34.19 9.23 -13.85
CA SER A 57 34.11 8.28 -12.73
C SER A 57 35.39 7.42 -12.62
N ILE A 58 35.95 6.95 -13.74
CA ILE A 58 37.26 6.27 -13.78
C ILE A 58 38.38 7.20 -13.30
N ASN A 59 38.39 8.45 -13.74
CA ASN A 59 39.41 9.43 -13.35
C ASN A 59 39.32 9.80 -11.86
N ALA A 60 38.12 9.90 -11.31
CA ALA A 60 37.87 10.25 -9.93
C ALA A 60 38.08 9.09 -8.95
N ALA A 61 38.01 7.83 -9.40
CA ALA A 61 38.18 6.66 -8.55
C ALA A 61 39.62 6.50 -8.04
N ALA A 62 39.76 6.00 -6.81
CA ALA A 62 41.03 5.65 -6.19
C ALA A 62 41.64 4.38 -6.79
N TYR A 63 42.92 4.13 -6.48
CA TYR A 63 43.52 2.81 -6.73
C TYR A 63 42.74 1.73 -5.97
N ASN A 64 42.43 0.63 -6.64
CA ASN A 64 41.58 -0.45 -6.15
C ASN A 64 40.12 -0.03 -5.84
N GLY A 65 39.71 1.16 -6.28
CA GLY A 65 38.36 1.68 -6.08
C GLY A 65 37.31 0.89 -6.85
N THR A 66 36.07 0.97 -6.38
CA THR A 66 34.91 0.31 -6.98
C THR A 66 33.95 1.30 -7.59
N ILE A 67 33.56 1.08 -8.84
CA ILE A 67 32.52 1.83 -9.54
C ILE A 67 31.28 0.92 -9.67
N PHE A 68 30.21 1.27 -8.97
CA PHE A 68 28.90 0.64 -9.14
C PHE A 68 28.12 1.36 -10.24
N VAL A 69 27.75 0.61 -11.27
CA VAL A 69 26.94 1.10 -12.39
C VAL A 69 25.48 0.77 -12.09
N ILE A 70 24.72 1.78 -11.67
CA ILE A 70 23.34 1.63 -11.18
C ILE A 70 22.27 2.12 -12.19
N GLY A 71 22.67 2.75 -13.29
CA GLY A 71 21.74 3.21 -14.32
C GLY A 71 22.42 3.94 -15.47
N PHE A 72 21.65 4.18 -16.53
CA PHE A 72 22.11 4.83 -17.76
C PHE A 72 21.03 5.79 -18.28
N VAL A 73 20.96 6.98 -17.67
CA VAL A 73 20.08 8.06 -18.15
C VAL A 73 20.58 8.63 -19.49
N GLY A 74 21.88 8.53 -19.78
CA GLY A 74 22.53 9.09 -20.96
C GLY A 74 22.83 8.12 -22.12
N GLY A 75 22.31 6.88 -22.08
CA GLY A 75 22.52 5.85 -23.11
C GLY A 75 23.21 4.58 -22.61
N ALA A 76 22.88 3.43 -23.20
CA ALA A 76 23.29 2.09 -22.75
C ALA A 76 24.66 1.62 -23.30
N GLU A 77 25.24 2.34 -24.24
CA GLU A 77 26.55 2.03 -24.84
C GLU A 77 27.59 3.03 -24.38
N LEU A 78 28.79 2.55 -24.05
CA LEU A 78 29.91 3.37 -23.59
C LEU A 78 31.22 2.92 -24.22
N THR A 79 32.03 3.89 -24.62
CA THR A 79 33.42 3.67 -25.07
C THR A 79 34.34 4.28 -24.04
N VAL A 80 35.19 3.45 -23.41
CA VAL A 80 36.09 3.90 -22.33
C VAL A 80 37.51 3.43 -22.56
N PRO A 81 38.51 4.24 -22.19
CA PRO A 81 39.91 3.80 -22.22
C PRO A 81 40.14 2.74 -21.15
N VAL A 82 40.67 1.58 -21.55
CA VAL A 82 40.93 0.45 -20.64
C VAL A 82 42.19 0.67 -19.79
N LEU A 83 43.17 1.44 -20.30
CA LEU A 83 44.45 1.63 -19.62
C LEU A 83 44.30 2.22 -18.19
N PRO A 84 43.49 3.27 -17.94
CA PRO A 84 43.28 3.78 -16.58
C PRO A 84 42.60 2.78 -15.64
N ILE A 85 41.69 1.94 -16.16
CA ILE A 85 41.03 0.88 -15.38
C ILE A 85 42.08 -0.12 -14.88
N MET A 86 42.98 -0.55 -15.77
CA MET A 86 44.06 -1.47 -15.45
C MET A 86 45.07 -0.84 -14.49
N GLN A 87 45.50 0.40 -14.74
CA GLN A 87 46.49 1.09 -13.92
C GLN A 87 46.01 1.30 -12.48
N LYS A 88 44.74 1.68 -12.32
CA LYS A 88 44.13 1.87 -11.00
C LYS A 88 43.57 0.59 -10.40
N MET A 89 43.63 -0.55 -11.10
CA MET A 89 43.06 -1.83 -10.64
C MET A 89 41.58 -1.69 -10.22
N LEU A 90 40.77 -0.98 -11.02
CA LEU A 90 39.38 -0.67 -10.64
C LEU A 90 38.47 -1.90 -10.71
N ASN A 91 37.55 -1.98 -9.77
CA ASN A 91 36.42 -2.91 -9.81
C ASN A 91 35.21 -2.21 -10.44
N ILE A 92 34.65 -2.75 -11.51
CA ILE A 92 33.44 -2.22 -12.15
C ILE A 92 32.33 -3.24 -11.99
N VAL A 93 31.27 -2.86 -11.27
CA VAL A 93 30.18 -3.75 -10.87
C VAL A 93 28.86 -3.22 -11.41
N GLY A 94 28.19 -3.99 -12.27
CA GLY A 94 26.83 -3.67 -12.70
C GLY A 94 25.81 -4.03 -11.61
N ASN A 95 24.84 -3.15 -11.36
CA ASN A 95 23.76 -3.39 -10.41
C ASN A 95 22.42 -2.96 -11.03
N ASN A 96 21.53 -3.93 -11.24
CA ASN A 96 20.21 -3.72 -11.85
C ASN A 96 19.06 -4.01 -10.86
N THR A 97 19.36 -4.19 -9.56
CA THR A 97 18.49 -4.42 -8.37
C THR A 97 19.14 -5.49 -7.48
N GLY A 98 19.05 -5.32 -6.15
CA GLY A 98 19.56 -6.30 -5.16
C GLY A 98 18.55 -7.40 -4.82
N SER A 99 19.01 -8.45 -4.16
CA SER A 99 18.13 -9.50 -3.64
C SER A 99 17.27 -8.99 -2.46
N THR A 100 16.21 -9.73 -2.10
CA THR A 100 15.46 -9.45 -0.87
C THR A 100 16.33 -9.57 0.39
N ALA A 101 17.41 -10.36 0.35
CA ALA A 101 18.38 -10.47 1.42
C ALA A 101 19.25 -9.21 1.54
N ASP A 102 19.69 -8.65 0.41
CA ASP A 102 20.44 -7.39 0.37
C ASP A 102 19.59 -6.25 0.89
N LEU A 103 18.32 -6.19 0.48
CA LEU A 103 17.38 -5.18 0.96
C LEU A 103 17.15 -5.28 2.47
N ARG A 104 16.95 -6.50 3.02
CA ARG A 104 16.86 -6.69 4.48
C ARG A 104 18.13 -6.25 5.20
N SER A 105 19.29 -6.54 4.63
CA SER A 105 20.58 -6.15 5.21
C SER A 105 20.76 -4.63 5.19
N ALA A 106 20.38 -3.96 4.09
CA ALA A 106 20.37 -2.52 3.96
C ALA A 106 19.41 -1.86 4.96
N VAL A 107 18.17 -2.34 5.07
CA VAL A 107 17.19 -1.82 6.04
C VAL A 107 17.70 -1.95 7.47
N ARG A 108 18.29 -3.09 7.84
CA ARG A 108 18.90 -3.28 9.17
C ARG A 108 20.06 -2.32 9.42
N ALA A 109 20.92 -2.12 8.41
CA ALA A 109 22.02 -1.17 8.51
C ALA A 109 21.52 0.26 8.68
N MET A 110 20.48 0.65 7.93
CA MET A 110 19.84 1.97 8.04
C MET A 110 19.24 2.18 9.43
N GLU A 111 18.52 1.18 9.97
CA GLU A 111 17.95 1.24 11.33
C GLU A 111 19.05 1.37 12.40
N THR A 112 20.10 0.55 12.30
CA THR A 112 21.23 0.57 13.26
C THR A 112 21.97 1.90 13.22
N ALA A 113 22.12 2.48 12.02
CA ALA A 113 22.79 3.77 11.82
C ALA A 113 21.87 4.98 12.03
N GLY A 114 20.57 4.77 12.30
CA GLY A 114 19.60 5.86 12.43
C GLY A 114 19.38 6.65 11.13
N ILE A 115 19.60 6.03 9.97
CA ILE A 115 19.41 6.67 8.66
C ILE A 115 17.91 6.78 8.39
N VAL A 116 17.41 8.01 8.42
CA VAL A 116 16.04 8.35 8.01
C VAL A 116 16.06 8.78 6.55
N PRO A 117 15.35 8.10 5.64
CA PRO A 117 15.26 8.54 4.25
C PRO A 117 14.60 9.93 4.15
N GLU A 118 15.25 10.84 3.44
CA GLU A 118 14.70 12.16 3.18
C GLU A 118 13.67 12.11 2.04
N VAL A 119 12.44 12.51 2.36
CA VAL A 119 11.36 12.62 1.39
C VAL A 119 11.33 14.05 0.85
N ASP A 120 11.95 14.26 -0.32
CA ASP A 120 12.02 15.60 -0.96
C ASP A 120 10.63 16.18 -1.26
N ARG A 121 9.71 15.33 -1.76
CA ARG A 121 8.34 15.76 -2.07
C ARG A 121 7.36 14.60 -1.99
N VAL A 122 6.21 14.86 -1.38
CA VAL A 122 5.03 13.99 -1.45
C VAL A 122 4.05 14.62 -2.44
N PHE A 123 3.51 13.82 -3.34
CA PHE A 123 2.49 14.25 -4.30
C PHE A 123 1.13 13.77 -3.82
N GLY A 124 0.16 14.68 -3.72
CA GLY A 124 -1.22 14.35 -3.45
C GLY A 124 -1.97 14.00 -4.74
N GLY A 125 -2.67 12.87 -4.74
CA GLY A 125 -3.49 12.44 -5.87
C GLY A 125 -4.32 11.22 -5.50
N CYS A 126 -5.23 10.84 -6.39
CA CYS A 126 -5.99 9.61 -6.28
C CYS A 126 -5.78 8.76 -7.54
N TYR A 127 -5.93 7.45 -7.39
CA TYR A 127 -5.88 6.48 -8.48
C TYR A 127 -7.13 5.60 -8.42
N ALA A 128 -8.26 6.17 -8.85
CA ALA A 128 -9.58 5.59 -8.69
C ALA A 128 -9.87 4.53 -9.77
N LYS A 129 -10.63 3.49 -9.41
CA LYS A 129 -11.25 2.56 -10.39
C LYS A 129 -12.41 3.27 -11.09
N THR A 130 -12.58 3.01 -12.37
CA THR A 130 -13.60 3.69 -13.21
C THR A 130 -14.61 2.74 -13.86
N ILE A 131 -14.50 1.43 -13.66
CA ILE A 131 -15.46 0.47 -14.21
C ILE A 131 -16.85 0.74 -13.59
N ASN A 132 -17.87 0.86 -14.44
CA ASN A 132 -19.24 1.23 -14.10
C ASN A 132 -19.40 2.58 -13.37
N LEU A 133 -18.43 3.50 -13.48
CA LEU A 133 -18.49 4.82 -12.88
C LEU A 133 -19.68 5.63 -13.42
N LYS A 134 -20.46 6.24 -12.52
CA LYS A 134 -21.62 7.08 -12.86
C LYS A 134 -21.58 8.41 -12.11
N ALA A 135 -21.98 9.48 -12.78
CA ALA A 135 -22.00 10.81 -12.18
C ALA A 135 -22.98 10.90 -10.99
N GLU A 136 -24.05 10.12 -11.02
CA GLU A 136 -25.08 10.10 -9.98
C GLU A 136 -24.63 9.38 -8.71
N SER A 137 -23.85 8.31 -8.85
CA SER A 137 -23.42 7.46 -7.73
C SER A 137 -22.11 7.93 -7.10
N GLU A 138 -21.19 8.45 -7.93
CA GLU A 138 -19.85 8.92 -7.54
C GLU A 138 -19.53 10.32 -8.13
N PRO A 139 -20.30 11.37 -7.82
CA PRO A 139 -20.19 12.70 -8.45
C PRO A 139 -18.81 13.35 -8.28
N GLU A 140 -18.15 13.17 -7.13
CA GLU A 140 -16.84 13.76 -6.87
C GLU A 140 -15.74 13.12 -7.73
N ILE A 141 -15.74 11.78 -7.85
CA ILE A 141 -14.77 11.07 -8.70
C ILE A 141 -15.04 11.40 -10.16
N TYR A 142 -16.30 11.38 -10.60
CA TYR A 142 -16.66 11.73 -11.97
C TYR A 142 -16.25 13.17 -12.32
N GLY A 143 -16.55 14.14 -11.43
CA GLY A 143 -16.17 15.54 -11.60
C GLY A 143 -14.64 15.78 -11.56
N ALA A 144 -13.87 14.89 -10.94
CA ALA A 144 -12.42 14.92 -10.94
C ALA A 144 -11.80 14.55 -12.31
N ILE A 145 -12.56 13.92 -13.20
CA ILE A 145 -12.10 13.53 -14.53
C ILE A 145 -12.21 14.74 -15.48
N ARG A 146 -11.17 15.57 -15.46
CA ARG A 146 -10.99 16.75 -16.30
C ARG A 146 -9.52 16.92 -16.69
N ARG A 147 -9.18 17.97 -17.45
CA ARG A 147 -7.79 18.24 -17.87
C ARG A 147 -6.82 18.08 -16.68
N ASN A 148 -5.72 17.34 -16.90
CA ASN A 148 -4.71 16.88 -15.92
C ASN A 148 -5.07 15.61 -15.15
N ALA A 149 -6.25 15.02 -15.37
CA ALA A 149 -6.48 13.61 -15.08
C ALA A 149 -5.91 12.73 -16.21
N LEU A 150 -5.55 11.50 -15.89
CA LEU A 150 -5.06 10.49 -16.82
C LEU A 150 -5.92 9.23 -16.69
N LEU A 151 -6.76 9.00 -17.70
CA LEU A 151 -7.53 7.77 -17.83
C LEU A 151 -6.63 6.64 -18.34
N GLU A 152 -6.82 5.45 -17.79
CA GLU A 152 -6.01 4.27 -18.07
C GLU A 152 -6.93 3.08 -18.41
N ASN A 153 -6.71 2.50 -19.58
CA ASN A 153 -7.41 1.31 -20.10
C ASN A 153 -8.93 1.43 -20.25
N VAL A 154 -9.52 2.62 -20.17
CA VAL A 154 -10.92 2.85 -20.54
C VAL A 154 -11.14 2.67 -22.05
N VAL A 155 -12.38 2.41 -22.44
CA VAL A 155 -12.80 2.45 -23.84
C VAL A 155 -13.35 3.84 -24.16
N VAL A 156 -12.82 4.43 -25.23
CA VAL A 156 -13.23 5.75 -25.71
C VAL A 156 -13.94 5.53 -27.04
N ARG A 157 -15.16 6.06 -27.16
CA ARG A 157 -15.97 5.99 -28.37
C ARG A 157 -15.43 6.94 -29.44
N GLU A 158 -15.93 6.80 -30.66
CA GLU A 158 -15.50 7.63 -31.80
C GLU A 158 -15.73 9.13 -31.57
N ASP A 159 -16.75 9.50 -30.80
CA ASP A 159 -17.08 10.88 -30.43
C ASP A 159 -16.19 11.45 -29.29
N GLY A 160 -15.26 10.66 -28.76
CA GLY A 160 -14.40 11.02 -27.64
C GLY A 160 -15.02 10.80 -26.26
N SER A 161 -16.29 10.37 -26.16
CA SER A 161 -16.91 9.99 -24.89
C SER A 161 -16.32 8.69 -24.35
N VAL A 162 -16.28 8.55 -23.02
CA VAL A 162 -15.78 7.33 -22.37
C VAL A 162 -16.94 6.37 -22.12
N ASP A 163 -16.74 5.10 -22.44
CA ASP A 163 -17.62 4.01 -22.02
C ASP A 163 -17.10 3.39 -20.72
N TYR A 164 -17.59 3.87 -19.58
CA TYR A 164 -17.20 3.33 -18.27
C TYR A 164 -17.75 1.93 -18.00
N ALA A 165 -18.75 1.46 -18.75
CA ALA A 165 -19.30 0.12 -18.58
C ALA A 165 -18.53 -0.95 -19.39
N ASP A 166 -17.67 -0.53 -20.32
CA ASP A 166 -16.93 -1.45 -21.18
C ASP A 166 -15.64 -1.94 -20.51
N GLY A 167 -15.70 -3.16 -19.98
CA GLY A 167 -14.57 -3.90 -19.41
C GLY A 167 -13.78 -4.76 -20.40
N SER A 168 -14.01 -4.64 -21.72
CA SER A 168 -13.41 -5.52 -22.74
C SER A 168 -11.87 -5.55 -22.74
N LYS A 169 -11.23 -4.44 -22.36
CA LYS A 169 -9.78 -4.40 -22.12
C LYS A 169 -9.43 -4.98 -20.75
N THR A 170 -10.13 -4.53 -19.71
CA THR A 170 -9.96 -4.96 -18.32
C THR A 170 -11.10 -4.41 -17.44
N GLU A 171 -11.50 -5.17 -16.42
CA GLU A 171 -12.36 -4.67 -15.32
C GLU A 171 -11.61 -3.68 -14.38
N ASN A 172 -10.28 -3.60 -14.46
CA ASN A 172 -9.47 -2.68 -13.66
C ASN A 172 -9.17 -1.38 -14.42
N THR A 173 -10.17 -0.78 -15.07
CA THR A 173 -10.03 0.56 -15.64
C THR A 173 -9.80 1.59 -14.53
N ARG A 174 -8.97 2.60 -14.80
CA ARG A 174 -8.49 3.54 -13.79
C ARG A 174 -8.46 4.97 -14.29
N VAL A 175 -8.42 5.89 -13.34
CA VAL A 175 -8.04 7.29 -13.57
C VAL A 175 -7.12 7.76 -12.46
N SER A 176 -6.02 8.43 -12.82
CA SER A 176 -5.23 9.20 -11.87
C SER A 176 -5.53 10.69 -12.00
N TYR A 177 -5.63 11.40 -10.88
CA TYR A 177 -5.85 12.86 -10.87
C TYR A 177 -5.20 13.49 -9.62
N PRO A 178 -4.73 14.76 -9.71
CA PRO A 178 -4.20 15.45 -8.56
C PRO A 178 -5.31 15.67 -7.52
N LEU A 179 -4.96 15.69 -6.24
CA LEU A 179 -5.97 15.77 -5.16
C LEU A 179 -6.80 17.06 -5.25
N SER A 180 -6.23 18.14 -5.80
CA SER A 180 -6.92 19.41 -6.08
C SER A 180 -8.08 19.29 -7.09
N HIS A 181 -8.28 18.13 -7.71
CA HIS A 181 -9.47 17.87 -8.51
C HIS A 181 -10.73 17.65 -7.67
N ILE A 182 -10.58 17.29 -6.40
CA ILE A 182 -11.66 17.16 -5.42
C ILE A 182 -11.78 18.48 -4.64
N GLU A 183 -12.99 19.01 -4.52
CA GLU A 183 -13.25 20.29 -3.85
C GLU A 183 -13.14 20.15 -2.32
N ASN A 184 -13.75 19.11 -1.75
CA ASN A 184 -13.82 18.88 -0.31
C ASN A 184 -12.60 18.09 0.20
N ILE A 185 -11.46 18.77 0.28
CA ILE A 185 -10.19 18.18 0.75
C ILE A 185 -9.59 18.97 1.90
N VAL A 186 -8.79 18.30 2.73
CA VAL A 186 -7.99 18.97 3.75
C VAL A 186 -6.86 19.76 3.09
N GLN A 187 -6.77 21.06 3.40
CA GLN A 187 -5.78 22.00 2.90
C GLN A 187 -5.12 22.79 4.05
N PRO A 188 -3.91 23.36 3.86
CA PRO A 188 -3.04 23.25 2.67
C PRO A 188 -2.23 21.95 2.62
N VAL A 189 -2.15 21.24 3.76
CA VAL A 189 -1.44 19.95 3.87
C VAL A 189 -2.47 18.90 4.28
N SER A 190 -2.54 17.81 3.54
CA SER A 190 -3.47 16.71 3.79
C SER A 190 -3.07 15.90 5.04
N ARG A 191 -3.34 16.47 6.23
CA ARG A 191 -3.12 15.86 7.55
C ARG A 191 -4.22 16.27 8.52
N ALA A 192 -4.56 15.39 9.47
CA ALA A 192 -5.54 15.64 10.53
C ALA A 192 -5.01 15.11 11.88
N GLY A 193 -5.88 15.09 12.89
CA GLY A 193 -5.58 14.49 14.19
C GLY A 193 -5.55 12.96 14.17
N HIS A 194 -5.42 12.35 15.35
CA HIS A 194 -5.48 10.90 15.50
C HIS A 194 -6.85 10.33 15.13
N PRO A 195 -6.92 9.14 14.53
CA PRO A 195 -8.20 8.50 14.20
C PRO A 195 -8.94 8.13 15.48
N SER A 196 -10.24 8.46 15.54
CA SER A 196 -11.18 7.98 16.57
C SER A 196 -11.93 6.72 16.13
N ARG A 197 -11.92 6.41 14.83
CA ARG A 197 -12.57 5.26 14.20
C ARG A 197 -11.63 4.63 13.17
N ILE A 198 -11.56 3.30 13.16
CA ILE A 198 -10.85 2.51 12.15
C ILE A 198 -11.82 1.50 11.58
N ILE A 199 -11.90 1.40 10.25
CA ILE A 199 -12.82 0.51 9.55
C ILE A 199 -12.01 -0.44 8.67
N PHE A 200 -12.16 -1.73 8.91
CA PHE A 200 -11.70 -2.80 8.04
C PHE A 200 -12.79 -3.18 7.06
N LEU A 201 -12.52 -3.07 5.76
CA LEU A 201 -13.45 -3.45 4.71
C LEU A 201 -13.14 -4.87 4.25
N ALA A 202 -14.14 -5.75 4.28
CA ALA A 202 -14.07 -7.08 3.70
C ALA A 202 -15.14 -7.21 2.63
N ALA A 203 -14.80 -7.64 1.41
CA ALA A 203 -15.81 -8.04 0.45
C ALA A 203 -16.04 -9.55 0.61
N ASP A 204 -16.88 -9.94 1.57
CA ASP A 204 -17.18 -11.34 1.80
C ASP A 204 -18.07 -11.91 0.70
N GLY A 205 -17.49 -12.74 -0.17
CA GLY A 205 -18.21 -13.45 -1.23
C GLY A 205 -18.95 -14.71 -0.76
N PHE A 206 -18.82 -15.09 0.52
CA PHE A 206 -19.47 -16.25 1.10
C PHE A 206 -20.80 -15.91 1.79
N GLY A 207 -21.10 -14.63 2.03
CA GLY A 207 -22.36 -14.22 2.67
C GLY A 207 -22.47 -14.55 4.16
N VAL A 208 -21.32 -14.70 4.84
CA VAL A 208 -21.23 -15.16 6.23
C VAL A 208 -21.07 -14.00 7.20
N LEU A 209 -20.22 -13.02 6.87
CA LEU A 209 -19.91 -11.90 7.74
C LEU A 209 -21.09 -10.93 7.84
N PRO A 210 -21.36 -10.36 9.04
CA PRO A 210 -22.41 -9.36 9.22
C PRO A 210 -22.06 -8.08 8.45
N PRO A 211 -23.05 -7.25 8.09
CA PRO A 211 -22.79 -5.95 7.44
C PRO A 211 -21.81 -5.08 8.23
N VAL A 212 -21.85 -5.18 9.56
CA VAL A 212 -20.98 -4.43 10.47
C VAL A 212 -20.76 -5.18 11.79
N SER A 213 -19.55 -5.06 12.35
CA SER A 213 -19.25 -5.51 13.70
C SER A 213 -18.21 -4.65 14.38
N ARG A 214 -18.38 -4.45 15.69
CA ARG A 214 -17.35 -3.82 16.52
C ARG A 214 -16.36 -4.87 16.98
N LEU A 215 -15.07 -4.61 16.79
CA LEU A 215 -14.00 -5.55 17.13
C LEU A 215 -13.44 -5.26 18.52
N THR A 216 -13.09 -6.31 19.26
CA THR A 216 -12.17 -6.19 20.41
C THR A 216 -10.74 -5.90 19.94
N PRO A 217 -9.82 -5.45 20.82
CA PRO A 217 -8.42 -5.27 20.46
C PRO A 217 -7.73 -6.54 19.91
N GLU A 218 -8.12 -7.72 20.38
CA GLU A 218 -7.59 -8.99 19.92
C GLU A 218 -8.20 -9.39 18.56
N GLN A 219 -9.51 -9.20 18.38
CA GLN A 219 -10.17 -9.42 17.09
C GLN A 219 -9.65 -8.45 16.02
N MET A 220 -9.38 -7.19 16.38
CA MET A 220 -8.72 -6.23 15.51
C MET A 220 -7.40 -6.79 14.98
N GLN A 221 -6.51 -7.26 15.86
CA GLN A 221 -5.22 -7.83 15.44
C GLN A 221 -5.42 -9.05 14.54
N TYR A 222 -6.36 -9.93 14.89
CA TYR A 222 -6.67 -11.13 14.12
C TYR A 222 -7.15 -10.81 12.70
N HIS A 223 -8.13 -9.91 12.57
CA HIS A 223 -8.68 -9.48 11.27
C HIS A 223 -7.67 -8.64 10.47
N PHE A 224 -6.86 -7.81 11.12
CA PHE A 224 -5.80 -7.05 10.47
C PHE A 224 -4.74 -7.97 9.87
N LEU A 225 -4.27 -8.98 10.61
CA LEU A 225 -3.30 -9.97 10.13
C LEU A 225 -3.89 -10.90 9.07
N SER A 226 -5.18 -11.21 9.17
CA SER A 226 -5.88 -12.00 8.16
C SER A 226 -6.06 -11.22 6.86
N GLY A 227 -6.47 -9.96 6.93
CA GLY A 227 -6.75 -9.10 5.78
C GLY A 227 -7.67 -9.77 4.77
N PHE A 228 -8.77 -10.34 5.28
CA PHE A 228 -9.70 -11.15 4.49
C PHE A 228 -10.52 -10.28 3.53
N THR A 229 -10.63 -10.75 2.30
CA THR A 229 -11.57 -10.30 1.28
C THR A 229 -11.82 -11.44 0.29
N SER A 230 -12.70 -11.27 -0.68
CA SER A 230 -12.89 -12.22 -1.77
C SER A 230 -12.53 -11.62 -3.12
N LYS A 231 -11.82 -12.40 -3.93
CA LYS A 231 -11.68 -12.14 -5.37
C LYS A 231 -12.98 -12.52 -6.05
N LEU A 232 -13.44 -11.66 -6.94
CA LEU A 232 -14.73 -11.80 -7.60
C LEU A 232 -14.57 -12.46 -8.95
N ALA A 233 -15.53 -13.29 -9.29
CA ALA A 233 -15.64 -13.85 -10.64
C ALA A 233 -15.63 -12.71 -11.68
N GLY A 234 -14.81 -12.85 -12.72
CA GLY A 234 -14.69 -11.87 -13.80
C GLY A 234 -13.73 -10.69 -13.54
N THR A 235 -13.32 -10.42 -12.30
CA THR A 235 -12.41 -9.30 -12.01
C THR A 235 -10.92 -9.60 -12.22
N GLU A 236 -10.56 -10.89 -12.25
CA GLU A 236 -9.20 -11.38 -12.52
C GLU A 236 -9.22 -12.55 -13.51
N ARG A 237 -8.19 -12.68 -14.37
CA ARG A 237 -8.08 -13.80 -15.33
C ARG A 237 -8.13 -15.14 -14.58
N GLY A 238 -9.13 -15.96 -14.90
CA GLY A 238 -9.26 -17.33 -14.40
C GLY A 238 -10.12 -17.51 -13.14
N ILE A 239 -10.70 -16.44 -12.59
CA ILE A 239 -11.61 -16.54 -11.43
C ILE A 239 -13.06 -16.66 -11.92
N THR A 240 -13.69 -17.82 -11.69
CA THR A 240 -15.07 -18.13 -12.11
C THR A 240 -16.06 -18.24 -10.94
N ALA A 241 -15.57 -18.24 -9.70
CA ALA A 241 -16.36 -18.22 -8.46
C ALA A 241 -15.65 -17.37 -7.40
N PRO A 242 -16.37 -16.83 -6.39
CA PRO A 242 -15.75 -16.10 -5.29
C PRO A 242 -14.63 -16.92 -4.65
N THR A 243 -13.42 -16.38 -4.67
CA THR A 243 -12.23 -17.05 -4.13
C THR A 243 -11.74 -16.26 -2.92
N PRO A 244 -11.60 -16.88 -1.74
CA PRO A 244 -11.12 -16.19 -0.55
C PRO A 244 -9.70 -15.69 -0.79
N THR A 245 -9.40 -14.49 -0.31
CA THR A 245 -8.07 -13.90 -0.36
C THR A 245 -7.74 -13.33 1.00
N PHE A 246 -6.60 -13.77 1.52
CA PHE A 246 -6.03 -13.27 2.77
C PHE A 246 -4.78 -12.47 2.41
N SER A 247 -4.85 -11.16 2.63
CA SER A 247 -3.76 -10.23 2.34
C SER A 247 -3.39 -9.53 3.63
N ALA A 248 -2.44 -10.09 4.37
CA ALA A 248 -1.98 -9.56 5.66
C ALA A 248 -1.88 -8.04 5.67
N CYS A 249 -2.39 -7.42 6.74
CA CYS A 249 -2.46 -5.97 6.91
C CYS A 249 -3.24 -5.23 5.80
N TYR A 250 -4.14 -5.95 5.11
CA TYR A 250 -4.85 -5.50 3.89
C TYR A 250 -3.91 -5.09 2.73
N GLY A 251 -2.64 -5.52 2.76
CA GLY A 251 -1.60 -5.00 1.88
C GLY A 251 -0.36 -5.87 1.75
N ALA A 252 -0.49 -7.21 1.85
CA ALA A 252 0.65 -8.14 1.88
C ALA A 252 1.66 -7.95 0.73
N ALA A 253 1.18 -7.56 -0.45
CA ALA A 253 2.01 -7.30 -1.63
C ALA A 253 3.06 -6.18 -1.44
N PHE A 254 2.90 -5.35 -0.41
CA PHE A 254 3.75 -4.18 -0.15
C PHE A 254 4.50 -4.26 1.19
N LEU A 255 4.32 -5.34 1.96
CA LEU A 255 4.95 -5.47 3.27
C LEU A 255 6.43 -5.86 3.12
N MET A 256 7.28 -5.07 3.75
CA MET A 256 8.74 -5.28 3.75
C MET A 256 9.25 -5.97 5.02
N LEU A 257 8.37 -6.13 6.03
CA LEU A 257 8.66 -6.71 7.33
C LEU A 257 7.64 -7.81 7.64
N HIS A 258 7.84 -8.53 8.74
CA HIS A 258 6.87 -9.53 9.19
C HIS A 258 5.54 -8.86 9.56
N PRO A 259 4.37 -9.37 9.12
CA PRO A 259 3.06 -8.75 9.38
C PRO A 259 2.76 -8.41 10.84
N THR A 260 3.22 -9.23 11.79
CA THR A 260 3.01 -8.99 13.22
C THR A 260 3.58 -7.67 13.70
N GLN A 261 4.69 -7.20 13.12
CA GLN A 261 5.28 -5.90 13.50
C GLN A 261 4.34 -4.73 13.15
N TYR A 262 3.63 -4.81 12.03
CA TYR A 262 2.62 -3.81 11.66
C TYR A 262 1.40 -3.89 12.59
N ALA A 263 1.00 -5.11 12.98
CA ALA A 263 -0.12 -5.32 13.91
C ALA A 263 0.19 -4.77 15.30
N ASP A 264 1.41 -4.96 15.81
CA ASP A 264 1.86 -4.44 17.11
C ASP A 264 1.83 -2.90 17.12
N VAL A 265 2.36 -2.25 16.07
CA VAL A 265 2.31 -0.78 15.93
C VAL A 265 0.87 -0.29 15.84
N LEU A 266 0.00 -0.96 15.09
CA LEU A 266 -1.41 -0.60 15.02
C LEU A 266 -2.09 -0.71 16.38
N GLN A 267 -1.85 -1.80 17.12
CA GLN A 267 -2.39 -2.00 18.46
C GLN A 267 -1.96 -0.88 19.40
N GLU A 268 -0.66 -0.53 19.41
CA GLU A 268 -0.13 0.55 20.24
C GLU A 268 -0.81 1.90 19.90
N LYS A 269 -0.97 2.20 18.60
CA LYS A 269 -1.60 3.45 18.16
C LYS A 269 -3.09 3.51 18.50
N VAL A 270 -3.81 2.41 18.39
CA VAL A 270 -5.22 2.32 18.79
C VAL A 270 -5.37 2.48 20.29
N ALA A 271 -4.51 1.84 21.09
CA ALA A 271 -4.51 2.00 22.54
C ALA A 271 -4.20 3.44 22.97
N GLN A 272 -3.29 4.12 22.27
CA GLN A 272 -2.95 5.53 22.51
C GLN A 272 -4.09 6.49 22.16
N SER A 273 -4.80 6.26 21.06
CA SER A 273 -5.87 7.16 20.61
C SER A 273 -7.24 6.83 21.19
N GLY A 274 -7.45 5.63 21.72
CA GLY A 274 -8.75 5.12 22.12
C GLY A 274 -9.69 4.89 20.93
N ALA A 275 -9.16 4.64 19.74
CA ALA A 275 -9.96 4.44 18.54
C ALA A 275 -10.85 3.20 18.65
N GLU A 276 -12.09 3.31 18.18
CA GLU A 276 -12.95 2.15 17.97
C GLU A 276 -12.64 1.50 16.63
N VAL A 277 -12.59 0.17 16.59
CA VAL A 277 -12.29 -0.58 15.37
C VAL A 277 -13.49 -1.41 14.94
N TRP A 278 -13.80 -1.34 13.66
CA TRP A 278 -14.99 -1.92 13.05
C TRP A 278 -14.62 -2.79 11.86
N LEU A 279 -15.33 -3.90 11.69
CA LEU A 279 -15.31 -4.73 10.48
C LEU A 279 -16.60 -4.47 9.71
N VAL A 280 -16.50 -4.06 8.45
CA VAL A 280 -17.65 -3.79 7.58
C VAL A 280 -17.60 -4.72 6.38
N ASN A 281 -18.65 -5.52 6.22
CA ASN A 281 -18.83 -6.35 5.04
C ASN A 281 -19.38 -5.46 3.91
N THR A 282 -18.60 -5.34 2.83
CA THR A 282 -18.96 -4.65 1.58
C THR A 282 -19.22 -5.65 0.45
N GLY A 283 -19.29 -6.94 0.78
CA GLY A 283 -19.47 -8.08 -0.11
C GLY A 283 -20.93 -8.43 -0.28
N TRP A 284 -21.26 -9.68 0.00
CA TRP A 284 -22.56 -10.30 -0.28
C TRP A 284 -23.28 -10.72 0.99
N ASN A 285 -24.59 -10.93 0.86
CA ASN A 285 -25.45 -11.59 1.85
C ASN A 285 -25.64 -13.09 1.51
N GLY A 286 -26.39 -13.80 2.35
CA GLY A 286 -26.72 -15.22 2.14
C GLY A 286 -27.54 -15.55 0.90
N ALA A 287 -28.21 -14.55 0.30
CA ALA A 287 -28.97 -14.71 -0.93
C ALA A 287 -28.09 -14.60 -2.19
N GLY A 288 -26.78 -14.35 -2.02
CA GLY A 288 -25.87 -14.13 -3.13
C GLY A 288 -26.01 -12.75 -3.78
N GLU A 289 -26.61 -11.79 -3.06
CA GLU A 289 -26.75 -10.40 -3.49
C GLU A 289 -25.68 -9.51 -2.86
N ARG A 290 -25.17 -8.54 -3.61
CA ARG A 290 -24.21 -7.56 -3.09
C ARG A 290 -24.93 -6.65 -2.08
N LEU A 291 -24.31 -6.40 -0.92
CA LEU A 291 -24.81 -5.45 0.05
C LEU A 291 -24.95 -4.06 -0.60
N SER A 292 -26.08 -3.40 -0.30
CA SER A 292 -26.43 -2.10 -0.86
C SER A 292 -25.40 -1.03 -0.48
N LEU A 293 -24.89 -0.30 -1.47
CA LEU A 293 -23.97 0.82 -1.22
C LEU A 293 -24.62 1.92 -0.37
N LYS A 294 -25.94 2.09 -0.48
CA LYS A 294 -26.70 3.03 0.36
C LYS A 294 -26.61 2.63 1.83
N ASP A 295 -26.83 1.36 2.12
CA ASP A 295 -26.84 0.84 3.50
C ASP A 295 -25.42 0.81 4.06
N THR A 296 -24.42 0.43 3.26
CA THR A 296 -23.00 0.53 3.65
C THR A 296 -22.61 1.97 3.99
N ARG A 297 -23.06 2.97 3.21
CA ARG A 297 -22.80 4.40 3.52
C ARG A 297 -23.49 4.83 4.81
N GLN A 298 -24.72 4.38 5.07
CA GLN A 298 -25.41 4.66 6.33
C GLN A 298 -24.70 4.03 7.53
N ILE A 299 -24.25 2.78 7.41
CA ILE A 299 -23.43 2.11 8.43
C ILE A 299 -22.14 2.90 8.71
N VAL A 300 -21.42 3.30 7.66
CA VAL A 300 -20.19 4.08 7.80
C VAL A 300 -20.46 5.42 8.48
N ASN A 301 -21.52 6.14 8.10
CA ASN A 301 -21.91 7.39 8.75
C ASN A 301 -22.21 7.18 10.24
N ALA A 302 -22.99 6.15 10.58
CA ALA A 302 -23.27 5.82 11.98
C ALA A 302 -22.00 5.52 12.79
N ILE A 303 -21.01 4.82 12.20
CA ILE A 303 -19.70 4.59 12.84
C ILE A 303 -18.97 5.93 13.09
N LEU A 304 -18.94 6.80 12.08
CA LEU A 304 -18.24 8.09 12.13
C LEU A 304 -18.89 9.06 13.13
N GLU A 305 -20.22 9.06 13.21
CA GLU A 305 -21.02 9.92 14.10
C GLU A 305 -21.14 9.34 15.52
N GLY A 306 -20.79 8.06 15.72
CA GLY A 306 -20.95 7.38 17.00
C GLY A 306 -22.38 6.94 17.29
N GLU A 307 -23.20 6.81 16.25
CA GLU A 307 -24.65 6.51 16.29
C GLU A 307 -24.96 5.02 15.99
N THR A 308 -24.02 4.12 16.21
CA THR A 308 -24.20 2.67 15.96
C THR A 308 -25.10 1.96 16.99
N GLY A 309 -25.68 2.68 17.95
CA GLY A 309 -26.52 2.11 19.00
C GLY A 309 -25.79 1.16 19.96
N ALA A 310 -26.57 0.44 20.77
CA ALA A 310 -26.06 -0.60 21.67
C ALA A 310 -25.69 -1.86 20.86
N MET A 311 -24.68 -2.60 21.32
CA MET A 311 -24.39 -3.93 20.78
C MET A 311 -25.40 -4.94 21.32
N ARG A 312 -25.72 -5.98 20.53
CA ARG A 312 -26.47 -7.13 21.00
C ARG A 312 -25.71 -7.86 22.12
N GLU A 313 -26.44 -8.49 23.03
CA GLU A 313 -25.84 -9.33 24.08
C GLU A 313 -25.18 -10.58 23.49
N GLU A 314 -25.83 -11.19 22.49
CA GLU A 314 -25.29 -12.34 21.78
C GLU A 314 -24.36 -11.90 20.64
N THR A 315 -23.19 -12.51 20.59
CA THR A 315 -22.26 -12.37 19.46
C THR A 315 -22.64 -13.35 18.35
N LEU A 316 -22.20 -13.04 17.12
CA LEU A 316 -22.37 -13.95 16.00
C LEU A 316 -21.64 -15.27 16.28
N PRO A 317 -22.32 -16.43 16.22
CA PRO A 317 -21.67 -17.73 16.46
C PRO A 317 -20.48 -17.96 15.54
N ILE A 318 -19.57 -18.87 15.93
CA ILE A 318 -18.31 -19.21 15.27
C ILE A 318 -17.29 -18.06 15.30
N PHE A 319 -17.64 -16.85 14.87
CA PHE A 319 -16.72 -15.72 14.77
C PHE A 319 -16.64 -14.86 16.04
N GLY A 320 -17.65 -14.93 16.92
CA GLY A 320 -17.71 -14.13 18.14
C GLY A 320 -17.81 -12.62 17.89
N LEU A 321 -18.35 -12.21 16.73
CA LEU A 321 -18.42 -10.80 16.34
C LEU A 321 -19.61 -10.09 16.99
N ALA A 322 -19.36 -8.91 17.57
CA ALA A 322 -20.40 -8.08 18.17
C ALA A 322 -21.16 -7.29 17.09
N ILE A 323 -22.47 -7.50 17.00
CA ILE A 323 -23.35 -6.85 16.02
C ILE A 323 -24.19 -5.77 16.74
N PRO A 324 -24.37 -4.58 16.15
CA PRO A 324 -25.33 -3.59 16.63
C PRO A 324 -26.76 -4.14 16.75
N GLN A 325 -27.51 -3.67 17.73
CA GLN A 325 -28.94 -4.00 17.86
C GLN A 325 -29.73 -3.42 16.69
N GLU A 326 -29.48 -2.14 16.37
CA GLU A 326 -30.10 -1.40 15.29
C GLU A 326 -29.16 -0.30 14.79
N ILE A 327 -29.34 0.13 13.55
CA ILE A 327 -28.70 1.32 12.99
C ILE A 327 -29.79 2.11 12.27
N ALA A 328 -29.91 3.41 12.58
CA ALA A 328 -30.94 4.25 12.00
C ALA A 328 -30.86 4.25 10.46
N GLY A 329 -32.00 3.97 9.82
CA GLY A 329 -32.11 3.95 8.36
C GLY A 329 -31.66 2.66 7.67
N VAL A 330 -31.13 1.68 8.41
CA VAL A 330 -30.76 0.34 7.93
C VAL A 330 -31.79 -0.68 8.43
N ASP A 331 -32.24 -1.60 7.58
CA ASP A 331 -33.16 -2.66 8.00
C ASP A 331 -32.48 -3.57 9.04
N VAL A 332 -33.04 -3.59 10.26
CA VAL A 332 -32.54 -4.39 11.39
C VAL A 332 -32.42 -5.87 11.08
N ASN A 333 -33.28 -6.40 10.20
CA ASN A 333 -33.23 -7.80 9.81
C ASN A 333 -31.96 -8.14 9.03
N THR A 334 -31.39 -7.18 8.31
CA THR A 334 -30.19 -7.37 7.49
C THR A 334 -28.89 -7.36 8.30
N LEU A 335 -28.92 -6.81 9.53
CA LEU A 335 -27.75 -6.75 10.41
C LEU A 335 -27.31 -8.14 10.88
N ASP A 336 -28.23 -9.11 10.96
CA ASP A 336 -27.88 -10.50 11.19
C ASP A 336 -27.70 -11.23 9.85
N PRO A 337 -26.48 -11.67 9.51
CA PRO A 337 -26.21 -12.27 8.20
C PRO A 337 -27.00 -13.57 7.99
N ARG A 338 -27.40 -14.25 9.06
CA ARG A 338 -28.18 -15.50 9.02
C ARG A 338 -29.56 -15.31 8.38
N ASN A 339 -30.14 -14.13 8.51
CA ASN A 339 -31.46 -13.82 7.96
C ASN A 339 -31.47 -13.73 6.43
N GLY A 340 -30.30 -13.61 5.80
CA GLY A 340 -30.17 -13.63 4.35
C GLY A 340 -30.17 -15.04 3.74
N TRP A 341 -30.18 -16.10 4.56
CA TRP A 341 -30.09 -17.49 4.09
C TRP A 341 -31.45 -18.19 4.09
N ALA A 342 -31.61 -19.18 3.21
CA ALA A 342 -32.84 -19.98 3.15
C ALA A 342 -33.06 -20.80 4.44
N SER A 343 -31.98 -21.17 5.14
CA SER A 343 -32.05 -21.78 6.46
C SER A 343 -30.83 -21.44 7.33
N PRO A 344 -30.96 -21.44 8.67
CA PRO A 344 -29.83 -21.27 9.58
C PRO A 344 -28.74 -22.34 9.41
N ALA A 345 -29.10 -23.54 8.96
CA ALA A 345 -28.16 -24.63 8.72
C ALA A 345 -27.24 -24.36 7.53
N GLU A 346 -27.74 -23.72 6.47
CA GLU A 346 -26.92 -23.32 5.33
C GLU A 346 -25.90 -22.23 5.70
N TRP A 347 -26.32 -21.23 6.49
CA TRP A 347 -25.39 -20.24 7.03
C TRP A 347 -24.33 -20.93 7.90
N GLN A 348 -24.72 -21.88 8.77
CA GLN A 348 -23.79 -22.60 9.63
C GLN A 348 -22.72 -23.34 8.80
N GLU A 349 -23.12 -24.08 7.76
CA GLU A 349 -22.19 -24.79 6.88
C GLU A 349 -21.23 -23.82 6.16
N ALA A 350 -21.73 -22.70 5.66
CA ALA A 350 -20.90 -21.67 5.03
C ALA A 350 -19.94 -21.00 6.02
N ALA A 351 -20.42 -20.73 7.24
CA ALA A 351 -19.65 -20.12 8.31
C ALA A 351 -18.53 -21.03 8.81
N GLU A 352 -18.79 -22.33 8.97
CA GLU A 352 -17.76 -23.31 9.34
C GLU A 352 -16.67 -23.44 8.28
N LYS A 353 -17.06 -23.45 6.99
CA LYS A 353 -16.12 -23.44 5.87
C LYS A 353 -15.24 -22.19 5.89
N LEU A 354 -15.85 -21.00 6.05
CA LEU A 354 -15.10 -19.75 6.09
C LEU A 354 -14.18 -19.69 7.32
N ALA A 355 -14.67 -20.10 8.49
CA ALA A 355 -13.87 -20.18 9.71
C ALA A 355 -12.66 -21.10 9.55
N GLN A 356 -12.83 -22.27 8.92
CA GLN A 356 -11.72 -23.18 8.65
C GLN A 356 -10.66 -22.54 7.73
N LEU A 357 -11.06 -21.72 6.76
CA LEU A 357 -10.14 -20.95 5.91
C LEU A 357 -9.36 -19.91 6.71
N PHE A 358 -10.03 -19.16 7.58
CA PHE A 358 -9.39 -18.21 8.50
C PHE A 358 -8.37 -18.91 9.41
N ILE A 359 -8.76 -20.00 10.07
CA ILE A 359 -7.88 -20.78 10.95
C ILE A 359 -6.67 -21.30 10.18
N ASN A 360 -6.87 -21.86 8.98
CA ASN A 360 -5.78 -22.39 8.17
C ASN A 360 -4.82 -21.31 7.69
N ASN A 361 -5.35 -20.15 7.26
CA ASN A 361 -4.52 -19.01 6.88
C ASN A 361 -3.71 -18.52 8.08
N PHE A 362 -4.31 -18.42 9.27
CA PHE A 362 -3.67 -17.80 10.42
C PHE A 362 -2.49 -18.60 11.00
N LYS A 363 -2.42 -19.92 10.76
CA LYS A 363 -1.31 -20.79 11.21
C LYS A 363 0.07 -20.24 10.83
N GLN A 364 0.19 -19.53 9.71
CA GLN A 364 1.46 -18.94 9.26
C GLN A 364 2.00 -17.85 10.20
N TYR A 365 1.13 -17.22 11.01
CA TYR A 365 1.50 -16.18 11.96
C TYR A 365 1.72 -16.72 13.38
N SER A 366 1.29 -17.95 13.68
CA SER A 366 1.36 -18.58 15.01
C SER A 366 2.71 -19.22 15.34
N ASN A 367 3.79 -18.84 14.64
CA ASN A 367 5.14 -19.36 14.88
C ASN A 367 5.88 -18.66 16.03
N ASN A 368 5.25 -17.66 16.66
CA ASN A 368 5.75 -16.95 17.83
C ASN A 368 4.61 -16.75 18.85
N GLU A 369 4.98 -16.35 20.08
CA GLU A 369 4.05 -16.19 21.19
C GLU A 369 2.95 -15.15 20.90
N ALA A 370 3.31 -14.02 20.26
CA ALA A 370 2.36 -12.97 19.91
C ALA A 370 1.29 -13.48 18.95
N GLY A 371 1.68 -14.17 17.88
CA GLY A 371 0.75 -14.75 16.92
C GLY A 371 -0.07 -15.90 17.49
N ALA A 372 0.49 -16.72 18.38
CA ALA A 372 -0.26 -17.76 19.07
C ALA A 372 -1.36 -17.16 19.98
N ARG A 373 -1.06 -16.06 20.68
CA ARG A 373 -2.03 -15.31 21.48
C ARG A 373 -3.14 -14.71 20.61
N ILE A 374 -2.79 -14.05 19.51
CA ILE A 374 -3.78 -13.43 18.61
C ILE A 374 -4.70 -14.48 17.97
N ALA A 375 -4.18 -15.68 17.66
CA ALA A 375 -4.97 -16.76 17.07
C ALA A 375 -6.20 -17.17 17.91
N GLN A 376 -6.16 -16.95 19.23
CA GLN A 376 -7.28 -17.24 20.14
C GLN A 376 -8.49 -16.33 19.92
N ALA A 377 -8.31 -15.16 19.29
CA ALA A 377 -9.40 -14.24 18.94
C ALA A 377 -10.03 -14.53 17.57
N GLY A 378 -9.59 -15.58 16.89
CA GLY A 378 -10.16 -16.04 15.63
C GLY A 378 -11.44 -16.87 15.81
N PRO A 379 -12.01 -17.33 14.68
CA PRO A 379 -13.17 -18.21 14.68
C PRO A 379 -12.93 -19.51 15.47
N GLN A 380 -13.98 -20.00 16.14
CA GLN A 380 -13.98 -21.24 16.92
C GLN A 380 -14.94 -22.24 16.27
N LEU A 381 -14.43 -23.45 15.98
CA LEU A 381 -15.18 -24.58 15.40
C LEU A 381 -15.43 -25.67 16.44
#